data_AF-A0A6A4ZBA5-F1
#
_entry.id   AF-A0A6A4ZBA5-F1
#
_cell.length_a   1.000
_cell.length_b   1.000
_cell.length_c   1.000
_cell.angle_alpha   90.00
_cell.angle_beta   90.00
_cell.angle_gamma   90.00
#
_symmetry.space_group_name_H-M   'P 1'
#
loop_
_entity.id
_entity.type
_entity.pdbx_description
1 polymer ?
#
loop_
_entity_poly.entity_id
_entity_poly.type
_entity_poly.pdbx_seq_one_letter_code
_entity_poly.pdbx_strand_id
1 'polypeptide(L)'
;MAGKLLTPVEVEKMFDTAIKTIESLYKGKEKATKPAKPTAASSAAKPSSSTAGSKATKKRCPLHPYSSLKSQKMLLILAKLVREDQAKTSDYTTMPALFKVPNNEPWPEALRGETVNIRGFRTAKVNGKIHPRIQKKLDAIKFVWDFEQHKWDLNLWGLRIYKTAYDADVIIPASFVVKDKDPAFPRDLWQFPLGQWVATTKANIRAVPEDKKRLLADAGVVWVE
;
A
#
# COMPACT_ATOMS: atom_id res chain seq x y z
N MET A 1 24.87 -25.65 -34.00
CA MET A 1 24.99 -25.31 -32.56
C MET A 1 23.67 -24.72 -32.09
N ALA A 2 22.67 -25.55 -31.78
CA ALA A 2 21.38 -25.06 -31.31
C ALA A 2 21.51 -24.60 -29.84
N GLY A 3 21.33 -23.30 -29.59
CA GLY A 3 21.35 -22.75 -28.24
C GLY A 3 20.25 -23.40 -27.40
N LYS A 4 20.65 -24.13 -26.36
CA LYS A 4 19.71 -24.70 -25.37
C LYS A 4 18.93 -23.55 -24.74
N LEU A 5 17.66 -23.41 -25.13
CA LEU A 5 16.69 -22.56 -24.46
C LEU A 5 16.55 -23.09 -23.03
N LEU A 6 16.89 -22.26 -22.04
CA LEU A 6 16.74 -22.63 -20.62
C LEU A 6 15.29 -23.03 -20.37
N THR A 7 15.11 -24.18 -19.74
CA THR A 7 13.79 -24.66 -19.37
C THR A 7 13.16 -23.74 -18.32
N PRO A 8 11.82 -23.62 -18.26
CA PRO A 8 11.14 -22.78 -17.26
C PRO A 8 11.57 -23.08 -15.81
N VAL A 9 11.94 -24.33 -15.53
CA VAL A 9 12.42 -24.80 -14.23
C VAL A 9 13.86 -24.33 -13.94
N GLU A 10 14.73 -24.27 -14.94
CA GLU A 10 16.09 -23.73 -14.79
C GLU A 10 16.06 -22.23 -14.54
N VAL A 11 15.17 -21.51 -15.23
CA VAL A 11 14.92 -20.08 -14.99
C VAL A 11 14.39 -19.86 -13.57
N GLU A 12 13.51 -20.73 -13.06
CA GLU A 12 13.03 -20.71 -11.68
C GLU A 12 14.14 -20.92 -10.66
N LYS A 13 14.99 -21.94 -10.86
CA LYS A 13 16.15 -22.20 -10.01
C LYS A 13 17.13 -21.03 -9.99
N MET A 14 17.36 -20.38 -11.14
CA MET A 14 18.20 -19.18 -11.20
C MET A 14 17.59 -18.02 -10.42
N PHE A 15 16.27 -17.87 -10.42
CA PHE A 15 15.59 -16.85 -9.65
C PHE A 15 15.62 -17.10 -8.14
N ASP A 16 15.44 -18.33 -7.70
CA ASP A 16 15.56 -18.69 -6.28
C ASP A 16 17.00 -18.55 -5.79
N THR A 17 17.97 -18.86 -6.65
CA THR A 17 19.39 -18.64 -6.36
C THR A 17 19.67 -17.15 -6.21
N ALA A 18 19.18 -16.30 -7.11
CA ALA A 18 19.37 -14.85 -7.02
C ALA A 18 18.72 -14.24 -5.75
N ILE A 19 17.57 -14.78 -5.32
CA ILE A 19 16.91 -14.36 -4.06
C ILE A 19 17.77 -14.77 -2.87
N LYS A 20 18.23 -16.03 -2.81
CA LYS A 20 19.11 -16.52 -1.74
C LYS A 20 20.43 -15.79 -1.68
N THR A 21 21.04 -15.45 -2.83
CA THR A 21 22.27 -14.64 -2.87
C THR A 21 22.02 -13.29 -2.22
N ILE A 22 20.92 -12.62 -2.55
CA ILE A 22 20.57 -11.33 -1.95
C ILE A 22 20.34 -11.51 -0.44
N GLU A 23 19.55 -12.49 0.00
CA GLU A 23 19.31 -12.76 1.42
C GLU A 23 20.61 -13.06 2.20
N SER A 24 21.55 -13.81 1.59
CA SER A 24 22.86 -14.11 2.20
C SER A 24 23.77 -12.89 2.33
N LEU A 25 23.69 -11.94 1.38
CA LEU A 25 24.45 -10.70 1.43
C LEU A 25 23.98 -9.80 2.59
N TYR A 26 22.74 -9.96 3.02
CA TYR A 26 22.17 -9.20 4.14
C TYR A 26 22.34 -9.88 5.51
N LYS A 27 22.47 -11.21 5.57
CA LYS A 27 22.66 -11.95 6.84
C LYS A 27 24.05 -11.74 7.49
N GLY A 28 25.03 -11.23 6.74
CA GLY A 28 26.42 -11.07 7.19
C GLY A 28 26.72 -9.80 8.01
N LYS A 29 25.83 -8.80 8.06
CA LYS A 29 26.09 -7.51 8.73
C LYS A 29 25.58 -7.41 10.19
N GLU A 30 24.99 -8.45 10.76
CA GLU A 30 24.41 -8.45 12.12
C GLU A 30 25.41 -8.49 13.28
N LYS A 31 26.74 -8.56 13.05
CA LYS A 31 27.74 -8.60 14.14
C LYS A 31 28.76 -7.46 14.06
N ALA A 32 28.33 -6.23 14.28
CA ALA A 32 29.15 -5.23 14.97
C ALA A 32 28.34 -3.94 15.20
N THR A 33 27.68 -3.80 16.36
CA THR A 33 27.75 -2.56 17.15
C THR A 33 27.08 -2.73 18.52
N LYS A 34 27.88 -2.60 19.59
CA LYS A 34 27.44 -2.19 20.94
C LYS A 34 27.36 -0.64 21.02
N PRO A 35 26.69 -0.05 22.03
CA PRO A 35 25.83 1.12 21.85
C PRO A 35 26.20 2.39 22.67
N ALA A 36 25.36 3.42 22.50
CA ALA A 36 25.16 4.66 23.29
C ALA A 36 26.21 5.78 23.08
N LYS A 37 25.87 7.08 23.09
CA LYS A 37 24.94 7.84 23.96
C LYS A 37 24.58 9.22 23.31
N PRO A 38 23.48 9.90 23.74
CA PRO A 38 22.92 11.11 23.10
C PRO A 38 23.24 12.41 23.84
N THR A 39 23.24 13.56 23.15
CA THR A 39 23.01 14.94 23.68
C THR A 39 22.65 15.86 22.48
N ALA A 40 21.50 16.54 22.44
CA ALA A 40 21.13 17.84 23.03
C ALA A 40 21.36 19.06 22.09
N ALA A 41 20.23 19.69 21.73
CA ALA A 41 19.92 21.13 21.63
C ALA A 41 20.89 22.13 20.94
N SER A 42 20.32 22.89 19.98
CA SER A 42 20.12 24.36 20.05
C SER A 42 20.61 25.19 18.85
N SER A 43 19.71 26.11 18.47
CA SER A 43 19.92 27.51 18.01
C SER A 43 20.41 27.84 16.59
N ALA A 44 19.48 28.45 15.85
CA ALA A 44 19.52 29.67 15.04
C ALA A 44 20.83 30.16 14.38
N ALA A 45 20.76 30.39 13.05
CA ALA A 45 21.16 31.64 12.38
C ALA A 45 20.79 31.59 10.87
N LYS A 46 20.22 32.68 10.34
CA LYS A 46 20.32 33.03 8.90
C LYS A 46 21.68 33.72 8.69
N PRO A 47 22.28 33.59 7.50
CA PRO A 47 22.29 34.76 6.61
C PRO A 47 22.13 34.42 5.11
N SER A 48 21.94 35.48 4.35
CA SER A 48 21.64 35.59 2.93
C SER A 48 22.82 35.39 1.98
N SER A 49 22.46 35.00 0.74
CA SER A 49 23.05 35.37 -0.57
C SER A 49 24.06 34.44 -1.26
N SER A 50 23.93 34.46 -2.59
CA SER A 50 24.82 33.97 -3.66
C SER A 50 24.57 32.56 -4.23
N THR A 51 23.82 32.56 -5.34
CA THR A 51 24.16 31.97 -6.64
C THR A 51 24.85 30.60 -6.68
N ALA A 52 24.07 29.57 -7.02
CA ALA A 52 24.49 28.57 -7.99
C ALA A 52 23.25 27.93 -8.61
N GLY A 53 22.98 28.26 -9.88
CA GLY A 53 21.99 27.57 -10.69
C GLY A 53 22.33 26.10 -10.80
N SER A 54 21.79 25.29 -9.89
CA SER A 54 21.78 23.85 -10.05
C SER A 54 20.70 23.51 -11.05
N LYS A 55 21.11 23.28 -12.30
CA LYS A 55 20.31 22.60 -13.30
C LYS A 55 19.70 21.37 -12.62
N ALA A 56 18.39 21.39 -12.41
CA ALA A 56 17.65 20.27 -11.86
C ALA A 56 17.83 19.09 -12.81
N THR A 57 18.81 18.22 -12.51
CA THR A 57 18.88 16.90 -13.09
C THR A 57 17.55 16.25 -12.73
N LYS A 58 16.71 15.99 -13.74
CA LYS A 58 15.42 15.32 -13.57
C LYS A 58 15.68 14.06 -12.77
N LYS A 59 15.44 14.09 -11.45
CA LYS A 59 15.65 12.92 -10.58
C LYS A 59 14.74 11.84 -11.12
N ARG A 60 15.33 10.87 -11.83
CA ARG A 60 14.58 9.74 -12.37
C ARG A 60 13.89 9.10 -11.19
N CYS A 61 12.56 8.98 -11.22
CA CYS A 61 11.85 8.30 -10.16
C CYS A 61 12.45 6.90 -10.00
N PRO A 62 12.76 6.46 -8.78
CA PRO A 62 13.32 5.14 -8.56
C PRO A 62 12.41 4.07 -9.12
N LEU A 63 13.02 2.98 -9.60
CA LEU A 63 12.34 1.81 -10.15
C LEU A 63 11.61 2.03 -11.49
N HIS A 64 11.75 3.18 -12.14
CA HIS A 64 11.35 3.32 -13.54
C HIS A 64 12.37 2.62 -14.46
N PRO A 65 11.95 1.78 -15.44
CA PRO A 65 10.58 1.45 -15.82
C PRO A 65 9.90 0.42 -14.89
N TYR A 66 8.64 0.66 -14.54
CA TYR A 66 7.86 -0.20 -13.62
C TYR A 66 7.47 -1.56 -14.22
N SER A 67 7.60 -1.72 -15.54
CA SER A 67 7.44 -2.99 -16.24
C SER A 67 8.64 -3.93 -16.10
N SER A 68 9.77 -3.44 -15.57
CA SER A 68 10.96 -4.28 -15.37
C SER A 68 10.76 -5.29 -14.25
N LEU A 69 11.22 -6.52 -14.46
CA LEU A 69 11.21 -7.56 -13.43
C LEU A 69 11.97 -7.17 -12.17
N LYS A 70 13.07 -6.39 -12.31
CA LYS A 70 13.84 -5.89 -11.15
C LYS A 70 12.97 -4.96 -10.29
N SER A 71 12.27 -4.04 -10.94
CA SER A 71 11.36 -3.09 -10.28
C SER A 71 10.18 -3.79 -9.61
N GLN A 72 9.58 -4.77 -10.29
CA GLN A 72 8.46 -5.57 -9.76
C GLN A 72 8.88 -6.41 -8.55
N LYS A 73 10.07 -7.01 -8.58
CA LYS A 73 10.63 -7.73 -7.43
C LYS A 73 10.90 -6.80 -6.25
N MET A 74 11.41 -5.60 -6.54
CA MET A 74 11.64 -4.62 -5.49
C MET A 74 10.33 -4.18 -4.83
N LEU A 75 9.26 -3.96 -5.63
CA LEU A 75 7.92 -3.74 -5.10
C LEU A 75 7.47 -4.89 -4.20
N LEU A 76 7.71 -6.15 -4.59
CA LEU A 76 7.36 -7.31 -3.78
C LEU A 76 8.10 -7.32 -2.44
N ILE A 77 9.39 -6.98 -2.41
CA ILE A 77 10.17 -6.87 -1.16
C ILE A 77 9.59 -5.77 -0.28
N LEU A 78 9.35 -4.57 -0.84
CA LEU A 78 8.75 -3.46 -0.10
C LEU A 78 7.37 -3.83 0.46
N ALA A 79 6.51 -4.46 -0.35
CA ALA A 79 5.17 -4.84 0.07
C ALA A 79 5.18 -5.89 1.18
N LYS A 80 6.16 -6.81 1.20
CA LYS A 80 6.36 -7.75 2.32
C LYS A 80 6.74 -7.03 3.61
N LEU A 81 7.69 -6.09 3.54
CA LEU A 81 8.09 -5.30 4.71
C LEU A 81 6.92 -4.47 5.25
N VAL A 82 6.17 -3.79 4.36
CA VAL A 82 4.96 -3.07 4.75
C VAL A 82 3.93 -4.01 5.39
N ARG A 83 3.77 -5.23 4.86
CA ARG A 83 2.84 -6.22 5.42
C ARG A 83 3.23 -6.61 6.84
N GLU A 84 4.51 -6.78 7.15
CA GLU A 84 4.97 -7.13 8.50
C GLU A 84 4.64 -6.04 9.52
N ASP A 85 4.82 -4.77 9.14
CA ASP A 85 4.44 -3.63 9.97
C ASP A 85 2.92 -3.53 10.12
N GLN A 86 2.20 -3.68 9.01
CA GLN A 86 0.75 -3.52 8.95
C GLN A 86 -0.02 -4.72 9.50
N ALA A 87 0.56 -5.92 9.59
CA ALA A 87 -0.12 -7.13 10.06
C ALA A 87 -0.69 -7.01 11.49
N LYS A 88 -0.14 -6.09 12.29
CA LYS A 88 -0.65 -5.79 13.64
C LYS A 88 -1.96 -5.00 13.61
N THR A 89 -2.12 -4.15 12.60
CA THR A 89 -3.18 -3.14 12.51
C THR A 89 -4.25 -3.51 11.48
N SER A 90 -3.86 -4.03 10.32
CA SER A 90 -4.73 -4.32 9.18
C SER A 90 -4.52 -5.74 8.64
N ASP A 91 -5.54 -6.31 8.01
CA ASP A 91 -5.41 -7.59 7.29
C ASP A 91 -4.99 -7.42 5.82
N TYR A 92 -4.93 -6.17 5.35
CA TYR A 92 -4.57 -5.80 3.99
C TYR A 92 -3.25 -5.01 3.95
N THR A 93 -2.53 -5.13 2.83
CA THR A 93 -1.30 -4.36 2.58
C THR A 93 -1.64 -3.12 1.78
N THR A 94 -1.69 -1.99 2.47
CA THR A 94 -2.09 -0.68 1.95
C THR A 94 -0.87 0.21 1.74
N MET A 95 -0.40 0.36 0.49
CA MET A 95 0.76 1.19 0.14
C MET A 95 0.41 2.47 -0.65
N PRO A 96 0.58 3.68 -0.09
CA PRO A 96 0.25 4.98 -0.71
C PRO A 96 0.72 5.12 -2.15
N ALA A 97 0.05 5.97 -2.94
CA ALA A 97 0.41 6.21 -4.34
C ALA A 97 1.87 6.68 -4.50
N LEU A 98 2.34 7.50 -3.57
CA LEU A 98 3.75 7.82 -3.37
C LEU A 98 4.13 7.33 -1.97
N PHE A 99 4.95 6.28 -1.92
CA PHE A 99 5.43 5.73 -0.67
C PHE A 99 6.86 6.20 -0.44
N LYS A 100 7.07 6.97 0.63
CA LYS A 100 8.41 7.35 1.07
C LYS A 100 8.98 6.22 1.90
N VAL A 101 10.05 5.61 1.40
CA VAL A 101 10.73 4.52 2.10
C VAL A 101 11.51 5.09 3.28
N PRO A 102 11.26 4.64 4.51
CA PRO A 102 12.02 5.05 5.68
C PRO A 102 13.53 4.75 5.53
N ASN A 103 14.37 5.56 6.17
CA ASN A 103 15.85 5.46 6.04
C ASN A 103 16.48 4.45 7.03
N ASN A 104 15.69 3.56 7.62
CA ASN A 104 16.13 2.58 8.61
C ASN A 104 16.09 1.15 8.06
N GLU A 105 16.73 0.23 8.76
CA GLU A 105 16.45 -1.21 8.59
C GLU A 105 14.99 -1.48 8.98
N PRO A 106 14.24 -2.35 8.28
CA PRO A 106 14.66 -3.39 7.32
C PRO A 106 14.65 -2.97 5.83
N TRP A 107 14.50 -1.69 5.50
CA TRP A 107 14.33 -1.24 4.11
C TRP A 107 15.62 -1.43 3.27
N PRO A 108 15.51 -1.79 1.97
CA PRO A 108 16.68 -1.96 1.11
C PRO A 108 17.50 -0.67 0.98
N GLU A 109 18.81 -0.73 1.20
CA GLU A 109 19.71 0.45 1.16
C GLU A 109 19.54 1.28 -0.12
N ALA A 110 19.31 0.61 -1.25
CA ALA A 110 19.12 1.24 -2.56
C ALA A 110 17.88 2.13 -2.67
N LEU A 111 16.93 2.02 -1.74
CA LEU A 111 15.68 2.80 -1.73
C LEU A 111 15.48 3.60 -0.45
N ARG A 112 16.40 3.51 0.52
CA ARG A 112 16.26 4.20 1.81
C ARG A 112 16.19 5.71 1.60
N GLY A 113 15.15 6.34 2.17
CA GLY A 113 14.90 7.77 2.02
C GLY A 113 14.36 8.20 0.65
N GLU A 114 14.15 7.25 -0.28
CA GLU A 114 13.62 7.53 -1.61
C GLU A 114 12.11 7.35 -1.68
N THR A 115 11.48 8.06 -2.62
CA THR A 115 10.03 7.99 -2.82
C THR A 115 9.73 7.07 -3.99
N VAL A 116 9.12 5.93 -3.67
CA VAL A 116 8.69 4.94 -4.66
C VAL A 116 7.29 5.31 -5.18
N ASN A 117 7.16 5.36 -6.49
CA ASN A 117 5.90 5.67 -7.16
C ASN A 117 5.09 4.38 -7.40
N ILE A 118 4.21 4.05 -6.45
CA ILE A 118 3.32 2.89 -6.50
C ILE A 118 2.22 3.09 -7.56
N ARG A 119 1.81 4.34 -7.83
CA ARG A 119 0.85 4.65 -8.90
C ARG A 119 1.33 4.11 -10.25
N GLY A 120 2.62 4.27 -10.55
CA GLY A 120 3.23 3.74 -11.78
C GLY A 120 3.11 2.22 -11.90
N PHE A 121 3.29 1.49 -10.80
CA PHE A 121 3.09 0.04 -10.77
C PHE A 121 1.62 -0.34 -10.94
N ARG A 122 0.68 0.41 -10.35
CA ARG A 122 -0.77 0.18 -10.54
C ARG A 122 -1.19 0.36 -11.99
N THR A 123 -0.72 1.43 -12.64
CA THR A 123 -0.94 1.64 -14.08
C THR A 123 -0.30 0.53 -14.91
N ALA A 124 0.89 0.05 -14.54
CA ALA A 124 1.52 -1.09 -15.20
C ALA A 124 0.69 -2.38 -15.09
N LYS A 125 -0.04 -2.60 -13.98
CA LYS A 125 -0.98 -3.73 -13.83
C LYS A 125 -2.12 -3.64 -14.83
N VAL A 126 -2.80 -2.49 -14.88
CA VAL A 126 -3.94 -2.26 -15.79
C VAL A 126 -3.51 -2.46 -17.24
N ASN A 127 -2.27 -2.07 -17.57
CA ASN A 127 -1.69 -2.26 -18.90
C ASN A 127 -1.16 -3.69 -19.16
N GLY A 128 -1.36 -4.64 -18.25
CA GLY A 128 -0.89 -6.03 -18.42
C GLY A 128 0.63 -6.20 -18.40
N LYS A 129 1.38 -5.20 -17.90
CA LYS A 129 2.86 -5.20 -17.90
C LYS A 129 3.47 -5.78 -16.64
N ILE A 130 2.66 -6.29 -15.71
CA ILE A 130 3.12 -6.98 -14.50
C ILE A 130 3.22 -8.47 -14.76
N HIS A 131 4.34 -9.05 -14.36
CA HIS A 131 4.53 -10.49 -14.49
C HIS A 131 3.51 -11.25 -13.61
N PRO A 132 2.78 -12.24 -14.15
CA PRO A 132 1.68 -12.90 -13.43
C PRO A 132 2.13 -13.59 -12.14
N ARG A 133 3.37 -14.08 -12.07
CA ARG A 133 3.92 -14.64 -10.82
C ARG A 133 4.14 -13.60 -9.73
N ILE A 134 4.57 -12.39 -10.10
CA ILE A 134 4.75 -11.32 -9.10
C ILE A 134 3.39 -10.83 -8.64
N GLN A 135 2.44 -10.69 -9.57
CA GLN A 135 1.05 -10.40 -9.23
C GLN A 135 0.49 -11.43 -8.25
N LYS A 136 0.60 -12.74 -8.53
CA LYS A 136 0.15 -13.79 -7.60
C LYS A 136 0.79 -13.68 -6.21
N LYS A 137 2.09 -13.35 -6.12
CA LYS A 137 2.77 -13.15 -4.84
C LYS A 137 2.28 -11.90 -4.10
N LEU A 138 1.99 -10.82 -4.83
CA LEU A 138 1.40 -9.59 -4.27
C LEU A 138 -0.06 -9.83 -3.83
N ASP A 139 -0.82 -10.59 -4.59
CA ASP A 139 -2.20 -10.95 -4.24
C ASP A 139 -2.25 -11.87 -3.01
N ALA A 140 -1.26 -12.78 -2.85
CA ALA A 140 -1.12 -13.62 -1.66
C ALA A 140 -0.86 -12.83 -0.36
N ILE A 141 -0.20 -11.67 -0.45
CA ILE A 141 -0.02 -10.74 0.68
C ILE A 141 -1.15 -9.71 0.80
N LYS A 142 -2.27 -9.94 0.08
CA LYS A 142 -3.43 -9.03 0.02
C LYS A 142 -3.03 -7.60 -0.32
N PHE A 143 -2.16 -7.44 -1.32
CA PHE A 143 -1.72 -6.14 -1.78
C PHE A 143 -2.87 -5.37 -2.46
N VAL A 144 -3.12 -4.16 -1.98
CA VAL A 144 -4.19 -3.31 -2.49
C VAL A 144 -3.74 -2.54 -3.73
N TRP A 145 -4.20 -3.04 -4.88
CA TRP A 145 -3.95 -2.43 -6.19
C TRP A 145 -4.76 -1.17 -6.42
N ASP A 146 -6.00 -1.12 -5.94
CA ASP A 146 -6.84 0.07 -6.03
C ASP A 146 -7.30 0.45 -4.62
N PHE A 147 -6.82 1.59 -4.15
CA PHE A 147 -7.17 2.09 -2.83
C PHE A 147 -8.59 2.59 -2.73
N GLU A 148 -9.05 3.25 -3.78
CA GLU A 148 -10.36 3.87 -3.75
C GLU A 148 -11.42 2.78 -3.76
N GLN A 149 -11.21 1.75 -4.59
CA GLN A 149 -12.05 0.56 -4.58
C GLN A 149 -11.95 -0.19 -3.25
N HIS A 150 -10.75 -0.42 -2.71
CA HIS A 150 -10.63 -1.13 -1.44
C HIS A 150 -11.26 -0.38 -0.26
N LYS A 151 -11.09 0.95 -0.18
CA LYS A 151 -11.78 1.77 0.82
C LYS A 151 -13.30 1.69 0.65
N TRP A 152 -13.78 1.75 -0.59
CA TRP A 152 -15.19 1.60 -0.87
C TRP A 152 -15.73 0.25 -0.38
N ASP A 153 -15.04 -0.84 -0.71
CA ASP A 153 -15.44 -2.19 -0.33
C ASP A 153 -15.42 -2.38 1.20
N LEU A 154 -14.40 -1.84 1.89
CA LEU A 154 -14.36 -1.82 3.35
C LEU A 154 -15.54 -1.06 3.94
N ASN A 155 -15.84 0.13 3.44
CA ASN A 155 -16.95 0.94 3.96
C ASN A 155 -18.31 0.26 3.72
N LEU A 156 -18.49 -0.35 2.54
CA LEU A 156 -19.68 -1.15 2.23
C LEU A 156 -19.78 -2.38 3.14
N TRP A 157 -18.66 -3.00 3.49
CA TRP A 157 -18.67 -4.12 4.43
C TRP A 157 -19.03 -3.68 5.84
N GLY A 158 -18.50 -2.54 6.31
CA GLY A 158 -18.90 -1.91 7.56
C GLY A 158 -20.40 -1.60 7.62
N LEU A 159 -20.96 -1.10 6.52
CA LEU A 159 -22.38 -0.86 6.39
C LEU A 159 -23.21 -2.14 6.56
N ARG A 160 -22.81 -3.24 5.90
CA ARG A 160 -23.48 -4.53 6.01
C ARG A 160 -23.40 -5.11 7.42
N ILE A 161 -22.25 -4.96 8.07
CA ILE A 161 -22.05 -5.35 9.47
C ILE A 161 -22.99 -4.55 10.37
N TYR A 162 -23.03 -3.23 10.22
CA TYR A 162 -23.92 -2.38 11.01
C TYR A 162 -25.37 -2.84 10.90
N LYS A 163 -25.82 -3.10 9.67
CA LYS A 163 -27.18 -3.56 9.39
C LYS A 163 -27.51 -4.91 10.00
N THR A 164 -26.51 -5.80 10.08
CA THR A 164 -26.68 -7.16 10.63
C THR A 164 -26.58 -7.17 12.16
N ALA A 165 -25.70 -6.34 12.73
CA ALA A 165 -25.34 -6.38 14.15
C ALA A 165 -26.15 -5.42 15.04
N TYR A 166 -26.61 -4.29 14.49
CA TYR A 166 -27.42 -3.33 15.24
C TYR A 166 -28.86 -3.39 14.77
N ASP A 167 -29.14 -2.98 13.52
CA ASP A 167 -30.52 -2.86 13.05
C ASP A 167 -30.61 -2.90 11.51
N ALA A 168 -31.58 -3.67 11.01
CA ALA A 168 -31.82 -3.81 9.58
C ALA A 168 -32.49 -2.58 8.93
N ASP A 169 -33.33 -1.89 9.69
CA ASP A 169 -34.22 -0.82 9.20
C ASP A 169 -33.81 0.58 9.66
N VAL A 170 -32.78 0.69 10.52
CA VAL A 170 -32.36 1.97 11.08
C VAL A 170 -31.44 2.71 10.12
N ILE A 171 -31.82 3.96 9.83
CA ILE A 171 -30.99 4.92 9.12
C ILE A 171 -29.77 5.23 10.00
N ILE A 172 -28.59 4.90 9.50
CA ILE A 172 -27.32 5.13 10.21
C ILE A 172 -27.20 6.62 10.56
N PRO A 173 -27.09 6.97 11.85
CA PRO A 173 -26.86 8.36 12.26
C PRO A 173 -25.57 8.89 11.66
N ALA A 174 -25.55 10.14 11.16
CA ALA A 174 -24.34 10.73 10.59
C ALA A 174 -23.17 10.83 11.59
N SER A 175 -23.49 10.85 12.89
CA SER A 175 -22.53 10.84 14.00
C SER A 175 -22.04 9.45 14.39
N PHE A 176 -22.50 8.37 13.73
CA PHE A 176 -22.10 7.02 14.07
C PHE A 176 -20.63 6.78 13.70
N VAL A 177 -19.85 6.41 14.71
CA VAL A 177 -18.43 6.04 14.61
C VAL A 177 -18.27 4.63 15.16
N VAL A 178 -17.56 3.78 14.41
CA VAL A 178 -17.24 2.43 14.85
C VAL A 178 -16.33 2.51 16.08
N LYS A 179 -16.70 1.82 17.17
CA LYS A 179 -15.93 1.82 18.42
C LYS A 179 -14.56 1.16 18.23
N ASP A 180 -13.60 1.54 19.07
CA ASP A 180 -12.32 0.83 19.12
C ASP A 180 -12.55 -0.60 19.58
N LYS A 181 -11.92 -1.57 18.90
CA LYS A 181 -11.96 -2.99 19.25
C LYS A 181 -13.35 -3.63 19.26
N ASP A 182 -14.27 -3.10 18.46
CA ASP A 182 -15.58 -3.74 18.30
C ASP A 182 -15.42 -5.08 17.57
N PRO A 183 -15.84 -6.22 18.16
CA PRO A 183 -15.69 -7.54 17.54
C PRO A 183 -16.58 -7.73 16.32
N ALA A 184 -17.64 -6.92 16.16
CA ALA A 184 -18.49 -6.99 14.97
C ALA A 184 -17.76 -6.46 13.72
N PHE A 185 -16.81 -5.54 13.89
CA PHE A 185 -16.11 -4.89 12.79
C PHE A 185 -14.66 -5.37 12.64
N PRO A 186 -14.13 -5.43 11.40
CA PRO A 186 -12.70 -5.62 11.21
C PRO A 186 -11.91 -4.46 11.80
N ARG A 187 -10.65 -4.76 12.15
CA ARG A 187 -9.68 -3.80 12.66
C ARG A 187 -9.50 -2.58 11.76
N ASP A 188 -9.60 -2.80 10.46
CA ASP A 188 -9.52 -1.75 9.42
C ASP A 188 -10.66 -0.71 9.48
N LEU A 189 -11.77 -1.02 10.16
CA LEU A 189 -12.93 -0.12 10.31
C LEU A 189 -13.06 0.48 11.71
N TRP A 190 -12.20 0.12 12.66
CA TRP A 190 -12.26 0.70 14.00
C TRP A 190 -11.96 2.20 13.95
N GLN A 191 -12.69 2.98 14.76
CA GLN A 191 -12.62 4.45 14.78
C GLN A 191 -13.05 5.12 13.46
N PHE A 192 -13.62 4.38 12.51
CA PHE A 192 -14.07 4.94 11.25
C PHE A 192 -15.45 5.61 11.41
N PRO A 193 -15.64 6.87 10.97
CA PRO A 193 -16.92 7.56 11.00
C PRO A 193 -17.83 7.08 9.86
N LEU A 194 -18.37 5.88 10.01
CA LEU A 194 -19.21 5.22 9.00
C LEU A 194 -20.45 6.06 8.66
N GLY A 195 -21.09 6.68 9.66
CA GLY A 195 -22.27 7.52 9.45
C GLY A 195 -22.01 8.72 8.55
N GLN A 196 -20.88 9.41 8.77
CA GLN A 196 -20.48 10.55 7.97
C GLN A 196 -20.17 10.14 6.52
N TRP A 197 -19.53 8.98 6.33
CA TRP A 197 -19.28 8.44 5.00
C TRP A 197 -20.58 8.15 4.25
N VAL A 198 -21.58 7.53 4.90
CA VAL A 198 -22.90 7.29 4.28
C VAL A 198 -23.59 8.61 3.93
N ALA A 199 -23.61 9.59 4.83
CA ALA A 199 -24.19 10.90 4.57
C ALA A 199 -23.52 11.61 3.37
N THR A 200 -22.19 11.57 3.30
CA THR A 200 -21.42 12.15 2.19
C THR A 200 -21.69 11.42 0.87
N THR A 201 -21.83 10.09 0.92
CA THR A 201 -22.13 9.25 -0.24
C THR A 201 -23.54 9.51 -0.75
N LYS A 202 -24.52 9.67 0.14
CA LYS A 202 -25.90 10.05 -0.20
C LYS A 202 -25.97 11.45 -0.83
N ALA A 203 -25.26 12.43 -0.27
CA ALA A 203 -25.20 13.77 -0.83
C ALA A 203 -24.60 13.80 -2.24
N ASN A 204 -23.63 12.92 -2.51
CA ASN A 204 -22.97 12.80 -3.81
C ASN A 204 -23.52 11.65 -4.69
N ILE A 205 -24.72 11.13 -4.40
CA ILE A 205 -25.25 9.94 -5.10
C ILE A 205 -25.30 10.10 -6.62
N ARG A 206 -25.51 11.34 -7.11
CA ARG A 206 -25.52 11.68 -8.55
C ARG A 206 -24.17 11.45 -9.24
N ALA A 207 -23.06 11.56 -8.50
CA ALA A 207 -21.72 11.31 -9.00
C ALA A 207 -21.27 9.85 -8.83
N VAL A 208 -22.04 9.04 -8.07
CA VAL A 208 -21.71 7.63 -7.83
C VAL A 208 -22.12 6.80 -9.05
N PRO A 209 -21.23 5.94 -9.59
CA PRO A 209 -21.57 5.01 -10.66
C PRO A 209 -22.76 4.11 -10.31
N GLU A 210 -23.58 3.76 -11.30
CA GLU A 210 -24.81 2.98 -11.08
C GLU A 210 -24.55 1.61 -10.43
N ASP A 211 -23.44 0.96 -10.76
CA ASP A 211 -23.04 -0.31 -10.13
C ASP A 211 -22.83 -0.14 -8.61
N LYS A 212 -22.23 0.98 -8.20
CA LYS A 212 -22.00 1.30 -6.79
C LYS A 212 -23.30 1.66 -6.08
N LYS A 213 -24.24 2.33 -6.77
CA LYS A 213 -25.59 2.55 -6.23
C LYS A 213 -26.31 1.24 -5.99
N ARG A 214 -26.29 0.30 -6.94
CA ARG A 214 -26.91 -1.04 -6.75
C ARG A 214 -26.37 -1.74 -5.51
N LEU A 215 -25.05 -1.70 -5.29
CA LEU A 215 -24.43 -2.29 -4.09
C LEU A 215 -24.86 -1.62 -2.78
N LEU A 216 -25.02 -0.30 -2.78
CA LEU A 216 -25.52 0.40 -1.59
C LEU A 216 -27.00 0.10 -1.33
N ALA A 217 -27.80 -0.07 -2.39
CA ALA A 217 -29.22 -0.40 -2.30
C ALA A 217 -29.41 -1.83 -1.77
N ASP A 218 -28.61 -2.77 -2.27
CA ASP A 218 -28.49 -4.14 -1.73
C ASP A 218 -28.10 -4.13 -0.25
N ALA A 219 -27.17 -3.25 0.12
CA ALA A 219 -26.80 -3.04 1.51
C ALA A 219 -27.86 -2.26 2.34
N GLY A 220 -29.00 -1.88 1.75
CA GLY A 220 -30.13 -1.27 2.45
C GLY A 220 -30.07 0.25 2.63
N VAL A 221 -29.16 0.95 1.96
CA VAL A 221 -29.13 2.41 2.04
C VAL A 221 -30.25 2.97 1.17
N VAL A 222 -31.20 3.65 1.80
CA VAL A 222 -32.25 4.41 1.10
C VAL A 222 -31.77 5.83 0.85
N TRP A 223 -31.88 6.30 -0.39
CA TRP A 223 -31.69 7.70 -0.77
C TRP A 223 -32.92 8.20 -1.52
N VAL A 224 -33.17 9.49 -1.38
CA VAL A 224 -34.17 10.22 -2.16
C VAL A 224 -33.43 10.83 -3.35
N GLU A 225 -33.89 10.53 -4.57
CA GLU A 225 -33.31 11.05 -5.82
C GLU A 225 -33.66 12.53 -6.08
#